data_AF-A0A642V2B6-F1
#
_entry.id   AF-A0A642V2B6-F1
#
_cell.length_a   1.000
_cell.length_b   1.000
_cell.length_c   1.000
_cell.angle_alpha   90.00
_cell.angle_beta   90.00
_cell.angle_gamma   90.00
#
_symmetry.space_group_name_H-M   'P 1'
#
loop_
_entity.id
_entity.type
_entity.pdbx_description
1 polymer ?
#
loop_
_entity_poly.entity_id
_entity_poly.type
_entity_poly.pdbx_seq_one_letter_code
_entity_poly.pdbx_strand_id
1 'polypeptide(L)'
;MDTPLETTLGGRLTAYLNSSEDYRKQRQRLNKQLKRLRHELGLVVRDTKNYSKKAKTKEISAEQVKTNDKYALLLLLTAERDMLYANEVKLQLETADNHGNYKTLMITKMRRSISYIKQLLAITPHANPKEVLQLYVYAALGEGQVAITRRQWKKAVYAFAVARVSVDFLISQKFLDNTLLYDIIDTIIDPSLNLALSKDGAEVKDLKSASRKYCHSNVIPYLGKVVDIVHGLDPSFVADLSSQVELIDSIEWRGHHAKLYNEELAYKIMNLQKLTQTTDLTTVEAFDSLISGWGDAVDLHKEDTAKNQDEDDSENVQNRAILMTYLRYNLLFTTIKRDLLLVSQIESEGKLKDCHRVSQGIIQATKKLEDLPGVYNDDDLHTSLQHLEAYFSAKSNELVADCYHKAHKFPEALKILASVYDSLDIADEVYKVEFPYGLTTNEEYAAYKLQLHSKLVQCQLTTQIAQQGHGGIIAEDINMVPSVITATNVINISKKPRIYPILSKPVLFDVAFNYINMAGNATSTQPTAELAEETPEEEKKKGLFGFFGRR
;
A
#
# COMPACT_ATOMS: atom_id res chain seq x y z
N MET A 1 19.45 -17.90 -23.41
CA MET A 1 20.13 -18.87 -22.54
C MET A 1 19.20 -19.08 -21.37
N ASP A 2 18.72 -20.31 -21.17
CA ASP A 2 18.04 -20.67 -19.93
C ASP A 2 18.97 -20.34 -18.77
N THR A 3 18.41 -19.77 -17.70
CA THR A 3 19.23 -19.30 -16.61
C THR A 3 19.88 -20.46 -15.83
N PRO A 4 21.01 -20.26 -15.14
CA PRO A 4 21.68 -21.36 -14.41
C PRO A 4 20.79 -22.09 -13.40
N LEU A 5 19.87 -21.38 -12.73
CA LEU A 5 18.98 -21.97 -11.73
C LEU A 5 17.82 -22.74 -12.39
N GLU A 6 17.29 -22.23 -13.48
CA GLU A 6 16.21 -22.84 -14.26
C GLU A 6 16.69 -24.15 -14.93
N THR A 7 17.87 -24.14 -15.54
CA THR A 7 18.46 -25.35 -16.14
C THR A 7 18.76 -26.46 -15.14
N THR A 8 19.02 -26.10 -13.88
CA THR A 8 19.37 -27.05 -12.82
C THR A 8 18.15 -27.41 -11.98
N LEU A 9 17.81 -26.59 -10.98
CA LEU A 9 16.72 -26.84 -10.05
C LEU A 9 15.35 -26.75 -10.73
N GLY A 10 15.16 -25.83 -11.68
CA GLY A 10 13.93 -25.78 -12.49
C GLY A 10 13.72 -27.04 -13.31
N GLY A 11 14.78 -27.56 -13.92
CA GLY A 11 14.79 -28.85 -14.62
C GLY A 11 14.50 -30.05 -13.72
N ARG A 12 14.72 -29.96 -12.41
CA ARG A 12 14.31 -31.00 -11.44
C ARG A 12 12.84 -30.89 -11.08
N LEU A 13 12.37 -29.67 -10.79
CA LEU A 13 10.99 -29.40 -10.39
C LEU A 13 10.03 -29.80 -11.51
N THR A 14 10.32 -29.39 -12.74
CA THR A 14 9.55 -29.78 -13.94
C THR A 14 9.55 -31.28 -14.23
N ALA A 15 10.56 -32.02 -13.74
CA ALA A 15 10.66 -33.46 -13.92
C ALA A 15 9.96 -34.28 -12.81
N TYR A 16 9.41 -33.64 -11.77
CA TYR A 16 8.66 -34.25 -10.67
C TYR A 16 9.35 -35.50 -10.09
N LEU A 17 10.60 -35.33 -9.64
CA LEU A 17 11.45 -36.43 -9.18
C LEU A 17 11.12 -36.85 -7.74
N ASN A 18 10.35 -37.92 -7.59
CA ASN A 18 9.88 -38.39 -6.28
C ASN A 18 10.59 -39.66 -5.78
N SER A 19 11.07 -40.51 -6.68
CA SER A 19 11.72 -41.79 -6.33
C SER A 19 13.20 -41.85 -6.71
N SER A 20 13.96 -42.75 -6.07
CA SER A 20 15.37 -42.99 -6.44
C SER A 20 15.53 -43.38 -7.92
N GLU A 21 14.58 -44.13 -8.48
CA GLU A 21 14.60 -44.49 -9.89
C GLU A 21 14.41 -43.28 -10.83
N ASP A 22 13.59 -42.31 -10.43
CA ASP A 22 13.36 -41.10 -11.23
C ASP A 22 14.62 -40.24 -11.27
N TYR A 23 15.31 -40.07 -10.13
CA TYR A 23 16.62 -39.42 -10.10
C TYR A 23 17.64 -40.16 -10.98
N ARG A 24 17.63 -41.49 -10.97
CA ARG A 24 18.49 -42.30 -11.84
C ARG A 24 18.18 -42.09 -13.32
N LYS A 25 16.91 -42.08 -13.72
CA LYS A 25 16.46 -41.82 -15.10
C LYS A 25 16.86 -40.43 -15.56
N GLN A 26 16.65 -39.40 -14.72
CA GLN A 26 17.03 -38.03 -15.04
C GLN A 26 18.54 -37.89 -15.18
N ARG A 27 19.32 -38.48 -14.27
CA ARG A 27 20.79 -38.54 -14.38
C ARG A 27 21.24 -39.22 -15.67
N GLN A 28 20.56 -40.27 -16.13
CA GLN A 28 20.86 -40.91 -17.42
C GLN A 28 20.55 -40.00 -18.62
N ARG A 29 19.43 -39.26 -18.60
CA ARG A 29 19.11 -38.26 -19.64
C ARG A 29 20.19 -37.18 -19.70
N LEU A 30 20.58 -36.65 -18.54
CA LEU A 30 21.63 -35.64 -18.41
C LEU A 30 22.99 -36.17 -18.90
N ASN A 31 23.32 -37.43 -18.63
CA ASN A 31 24.51 -38.08 -19.20
C ASN A 31 24.49 -38.15 -20.73
N LYS A 32 23.34 -38.41 -21.36
CA LYS A 32 23.20 -38.40 -22.82
C LYS A 32 23.41 -36.99 -23.37
N GLN A 33 22.86 -35.96 -22.71
CA GLN A 33 23.07 -34.56 -23.08
C GLN A 33 24.53 -34.13 -22.93
N LEU A 34 25.18 -34.47 -21.81
CA LEU A 34 26.61 -34.24 -21.59
C LEU A 34 27.48 -34.94 -22.64
N LYS A 35 27.09 -36.15 -23.07
CA LYS A 35 27.79 -36.85 -24.15
C LYS A 35 27.69 -36.05 -25.45
N ARG A 36 26.50 -35.58 -25.84
CA ARG A 36 26.30 -34.75 -27.04
C ARG A 36 27.12 -33.46 -26.98
N LEU A 37 27.06 -32.73 -25.86
CA LEU A 37 27.85 -31.51 -25.67
C LEU A 37 29.37 -31.76 -25.77
N ARG A 38 29.87 -32.86 -25.21
CA ARG A 38 31.29 -33.23 -25.36
C ARG A 38 31.68 -33.54 -26.79
N HIS A 39 30.79 -34.13 -27.58
CA HIS A 39 31.01 -34.36 -29.01
C HIS A 39 31.03 -33.04 -29.78
N GLU A 40 30.05 -32.17 -29.54
CA GLU A 40 29.96 -30.83 -30.18
C GLU A 40 31.19 -29.97 -29.89
N LEU A 41 31.71 -30.02 -28.67
CA LEU A 41 32.89 -29.26 -28.23
C LEU A 41 34.23 -29.95 -28.53
N GLY A 42 34.23 -31.14 -29.14
CA GLY A 42 35.47 -31.87 -29.43
C GLY A 42 36.26 -32.31 -28.19
N LEU A 43 35.60 -32.44 -27.04
CA LEU A 43 36.19 -32.79 -25.74
C LEU A 43 36.26 -34.32 -25.51
N VAL A 44 35.97 -35.12 -26.53
CA VAL A 44 35.97 -36.59 -26.42
C VAL A 44 37.39 -37.13 -26.40
N VAL A 45 37.74 -37.80 -25.31
CA VAL A 45 39.04 -38.47 -25.15
C VAL A 45 38.89 -39.95 -25.50
N ARG A 46 39.62 -40.42 -26.52
CA ARG A 46 39.63 -41.84 -26.94
C ARG A 46 40.59 -42.70 -26.12
N ASP A 47 41.58 -42.10 -25.49
CA ASP A 47 42.57 -42.81 -24.67
C ASP A 47 42.00 -43.12 -23.27
N THR A 48 41.62 -44.38 -23.06
CA THR A 48 41.03 -44.86 -21.80
C THR A 48 42.08 -45.17 -20.73
N LYS A 49 43.35 -45.41 -21.09
CA LYS A 49 44.41 -45.78 -20.13
C LYS A 49 44.93 -44.58 -19.35
N ASN A 50 45.06 -43.42 -20.00
CA ASN A 50 45.51 -42.16 -19.39
C ASN A 50 44.41 -41.10 -19.32
N TYR A 51 43.16 -41.53 -19.16
CA TYR A 51 41.99 -40.66 -19.25
C TYR A 51 42.06 -39.46 -18.31
N SER A 52 42.47 -39.63 -17.05
CA SER A 52 42.53 -38.53 -16.06
C SER A 52 43.54 -37.43 -16.43
N LYS A 53 44.63 -37.77 -17.13
CA LYS A 53 45.66 -36.80 -17.56
C LYS A 53 45.28 -36.11 -18.87
N LYS A 54 44.50 -36.77 -19.73
CA LYS A 54 44.07 -36.25 -21.04
C LYS A 54 42.66 -35.65 -21.05
N ALA A 55 41.98 -35.66 -19.90
CA ALA A 55 40.64 -35.13 -19.75
C ALA A 55 40.63 -33.59 -19.81
N LYS A 56 40.37 -33.07 -21.02
CA LYS A 56 40.22 -31.64 -21.32
C LYS A 56 39.12 -30.90 -20.53
N THR A 57 38.27 -31.64 -19.82
CA THR A 57 37.18 -31.08 -18.99
C THR A 57 37.68 -30.44 -17.70
N LYS A 58 38.91 -30.76 -17.22
CA LYS A 58 39.51 -30.14 -16.05
C LYS A 58 40.26 -28.84 -16.36
N GLU A 59 40.52 -28.56 -17.63
CA GLU A 59 41.36 -27.46 -18.12
C GLU A 59 40.54 -26.45 -18.96
N ILE A 60 39.25 -26.28 -18.64
CA ILE A 60 38.42 -25.28 -19.34
C ILE A 60 38.89 -23.89 -18.89
N SER A 61 39.31 -23.06 -19.86
CA SER A 61 39.83 -21.71 -19.60
C SER A 61 38.74 -20.63 -19.73
N ALA A 62 38.97 -19.46 -19.13
CA ALA A 62 38.07 -18.31 -19.23
C ALA A 62 37.87 -17.81 -20.69
N GLU A 63 38.89 -17.96 -21.53
CA GLU A 63 38.83 -17.59 -22.95
C GLU A 63 37.91 -18.53 -23.75
N GLN A 64 37.88 -19.82 -23.41
CA GLN A 64 36.98 -20.80 -24.04
C GLN A 64 35.52 -20.52 -23.69
N VAL A 65 35.23 -20.09 -22.46
CA VAL A 65 33.87 -19.72 -22.08
C VAL A 65 33.41 -18.46 -22.78
N LYS A 66 34.27 -17.43 -22.92
CA LYS A 66 33.95 -16.20 -23.67
C LYS A 66 33.64 -16.45 -25.14
N THR A 67 34.28 -17.45 -25.75
CA THR A 67 34.08 -17.78 -27.17
C THR A 67 32.86 -18.67 -27.38
N ASN A 68 32.52 -19.52 -26.41
CA ASN A 68 31.35 -20.39 -26.50
C ASN A 68 30.78 -20.74 -25.12
N ASP A 69 29.60 -20.21 -24.83
CA ASP A 69 28.86 -20.43 -23.57
C ASP A 69 28.55 -21.91 -23.28
N LYS A 70 28.57 -22.78 -24.31
CA LYS A 70 28.39 -24.23 -24.13
C LYS A 70 29.43 -24.86 -23.20
N TYR A 71 30.63 -24.27 -23.06
CA TYR A 71 31.63 -24.74 -22.09
C TYR A 71 31.16 -24.51 -20.64
N ALA A 72 30.52 -23.36 -20.37
CA ALA A 72 29.92 -23.07 -19.07
C ALA A 72 28.73 -24.02 -18.78
N LEU A 73 27.85 -24.22 -19.77
CA LEU A 73 26.74 -25.17 -19.68
C LEU A 73 27.23 -26.59 -19.39
N LEU A 74 28.33 -27.02 -20.00
CA LEU A 74 28.92 -28.34 -19.75
C LEU A 74 29.36 -28.49 -18.29
N LEU A 75 30.01 -27.49 -17.71
CA LEU A 75 30.41 -27.50 -16.29
C LEU A 75 29.18 -27.54 -15.37
N LEU A 76 28.18 -26.70 -15.64
CA LEU A 76 26.92 -26.66 -14.89
C LEU A 76 26.21 -28.01 -14.92
N LEU A 77 26.03 -28.61 -16.09
CA LEU A 77 25.41 -29.92 -16.25
C LEU A 77 26.24 -31.05 -15.61
N THR A 78 27.58 -30.94 -15.57
CA THR A 78 28.38 -31.92 -14.81
C THR A 78 28.20 -31.80 -13.30
N ALA A 79 28.05 -30.57 -12.78
CA ALA A 79 27.72 -30.33 -11.39
C ALA A 79 26.33 -30.90 -11.05
N GLU A 80 25.37 -30.65 -11.93
CA GLU A 80 23.98 -31.09 -11.80
C GLU A 80 23.85 -32.62 -11.78
N ARG A 81 24.55 -33.31 -12.69
CA ARG A 81 24.61 -34.78 -12.70
C ARG A 81 25.11 -35.36 -11.38
N ASP A 82 26.17 -34.78 -10.82
CA ASP A 82 26.75 -35.28 -9.57
C ASP A 82 25.81 -34.99 -8.38
N MET A 83 25.07 -33.87 -8.41
CA MET A 83 24.05 -33.57 -7.41
C MET A 83 22.82 -34.49 -7.51
N LEU A 84 22.34 -34.79 -8.73
CA LEU A 84 21.29 -35.79 -8.95
C LEU A 84 21.70 -37.17 -8.43
N TYR A 85 22.97 -37.55 -8.59
CA TYR A 85 23.47 -38.80 -8.01
C TYR A 85 23.47 -38.75 -6.47
N ALA A 86 23.85 -37.62 -5.88
CA ALA A 86 23.77 -37.49 -4.43
C ALA A 86 22.32 -37.65 -3.93
N ASN A 87 21.33 -37.07 -4.61
CA ASN A 87 19.91 -37.20 -4.27
C ASN A 87 19.38 -38.63 -4.48
N GLU A 88 19.79 -39.30 -5.56
CA GLU A 88 19.50 -40.73 -5.80
C GLU A 88 19.96 -41.60 -4.62
N VAL A 89 21.19 -41.37 -4.14
CA VAL A 89 21.78 -42.10 -3.00
C VAL A 89 21.11 -41.69 -1.69
N LYS A 90 20.71 -40.43 -1.54
CA LYS A 90 19.97 -39.94 -0.36
C LYS A 90 18.67 -40.72 -0.17
N LEU A 91 17.87 -40.88 -1.22
CA LEU A 91 16.62 -41.66 -1.16
C LEU A 91 16.86 -43.17 -0.97
N GLN A 92 17.98 -43.70 -1.47
CA GLN A 92 18.36 -45.09 -1.19
C GLN A 92 18.74 -45.30 0.27
N LEU A 93 19.39 -44.32 0.89
CA LEU A 93 19.75 -44.38 2.31
C LEU A 93 18.55 -44.35 3.25
N GLU A 94 17.42 -43.79 2.80
CA GLU A 94 16.15 -43.81 3.55
C GLU A 94 15.50 -45.20 3.53
N THR A 95 15.80 -46.04 2.53
CA THR A 95 15.19 -47.36 2.35
C THR A 95 16.10 -48.54 2.68
N ALA A 96 17.43 -48.36 2.72
CA ALA A 96 18.40 -49.45 2.88
C ALA A 96 19.19 -49.38 4.20
N ASP A 97 19.38 -50.54 4.85
CA ASP A 97 20.06 -50.69 6.16
C ASP A 97 21.58 -50.44 6.16
N ASN A 98 22.23 -50.38 4.98
CA ASN A 98 23.68 -50.25 4.86
C ASN A 98 24.12 -48.78 4.71
N HIS A 99 24.20 -48.05 5.83
CA HIS A 99 24.29 -46.59 5.81
C HIS A 99 25.70 -45.97 5.59
N GLY A 100 26.79 -46.70 5.88
CA GLY A 100 28.14 -46.09 5.96
C GLY A 100 28.74 -45.65 4.62
N ASN A 101 28.89 -46.57 3.68
CA ASN A 101 29.58 -46.34 2.40
C ASN A 101 28.74 -45.46 1.43
N TYR A 102 27.42 -45.58 1.48
CA TYR A 102 26.53 -44.76 0.68
C TYR A 102 26.49 -43.31 1.17
N LYS A 103 26.58 -43.07 2.50
CA LYS A 103 26.70 -41.72 3.05
C LYS A 103 28.00 -41.03 2.61
N THR A 104 29.13 -41.72 2.63
CA THR A 104 30.41 -41.15 2.15
C THR A 104 30.38 -40.89 0.65
N LEU A 105 29.76 -41.79 -0.14
CA LEU A 105 29.53 -41.59 -1.57
C LEU A 105 28.68 -40.34 -1.83
N MET A 106 27.52 -40.20 -1.17
CA MET A 106 26.63 -39.03 -1.29
C MET A 106 27.40 -37.73 -1.05
N ILE A 107 28.11 -37.65 0.08
CA ILE A 107 28.92 -36.47 0.44
C ILE A 107 30.00 -36.19 -0.60
N THR A 108 30.64 -37.23 -1.13
CA THR A 108 31.68 -37.09 -2.17
C THR A 108 31.09 -36.54 -3.46
N LYS A 109 29.88 -36.96 -3.85
CA LYS A 109 29.20 -36.45 -5.04
C LYS A 109 28.77 -35.00 -4.88
N MET A 110 28.19 -34.62 -3.74
CA MET A 110 27.85 -33.21 -3.45
C MET A 110 29.10 -32.31 -3.48
N ARG A 111 30.20 -32.71 -2.82
CA ARG A 111 31.47 -31.96 -2.87
C ARG A 111 32.02 -31.79 -4.29
N ARG A 112 31.93 -32.82 -5.12
CA ARG A 112 32.37 -32.74 -6.53
C ARG A 112 31.49 -31.79 -7.33
N SER A 113 30.17 -31.82 -7.15
CA SER A 113 29.25 -30.84 -7.73
C SER A 113 29.67 -29.41 -7.38
N ILE A 114 29.89 -29.13 -6.09
CA ILE A 114 30.35 -27.82 -5.62
C ILE A 114 31.71 -27.41 -6.22
N SER A 115 32.64 -28.36 -6.37
CA SER A 115 33.94 -28.07 -6.99
C SER A 115 33.81 -27.60 -8.44
N TYR A 116 32.87 -28.16 -9.20
CA TYR A 116 32.61 -27.72 -10.59
C TYR A 116 31.97 -26.33 -10.62
N ILE A 117 31.08 -26.00 -9.68
CA ILE A 117 30.50 -24.64 -9.59
C ILE A 117 31.56 -23.62 -9.19
N LYS A 118 32.46 -23.96 -8.25
CA LYS A 118 33.59 -23.11 -7.87
C LYS A 118 34.53 -22.84 -9.04
N GLN A 119 34.81 -23.86 -9.85
CA GLN A 119 35.53 -23.70 -11.11
C GLN A 119 34.78 -22.75 -12.05
N LEU A 120 33.47 -22.95 -12.22
CA LEU A 120 32.65 -22.10 -13.08
C LEU A 120 32.66 -20.64 -12.62
N LEU A 121 32.48 -20.36 -11.33
CA LEU A 121 32.54 -19.03 -10.73
C LEU A 121 33.91 -18.35 -10.93
N ALA A 122 35.01 -19.10 -10.86
CA ALA A 122 36.35 -18.56 -11.13
C ALA A 122 36.55 -18.20 -12.62
N ILE A 123 35.88 -18.90 -13.52
CA ILE A 123 35.98 -18.76 -14.98
C ILE A 123 35.01 -17.69 -15.52
N THR A 124 33.94 -17.38 -14.77
CA THR A 124 32.87 -16.42 -15.16
C THR A 124 32.86 -15.11 -14.36
N PRO A 125 33.98 -14.37 -14.17
CA PRO A 125 33.95 -13.07 -13.49
C PRO A 125 33.34 -11.95 -14.35
N HIS A 126 33.14 -12.16 -15.66
CA HIS A 126 32.61 -11.16 -16.60
C HIS A 126 31.15 -11.41 -17.01
N ALA A 127 30.48 -12.37 -16.40
CA ALA A 127 29.08 -12.65 -16.69
C ALA A 127 28.16 -11.62 -16.00
N ASN A 128 26.89 -11.58 -16.42
CA ASN A 128 25.87 -10.74 -15.79
C ASN A 128 25.85 -10.99 -14.28
N PRO A 129 25.87 -9.95 -13.42
CA PRO A 129 25.91 -10.12 -11.96
C PRO A 129 24.74 -10.98 -11.45
N LYS A 130 23.60 -10.96 -12.13
CA LYS A 130 22.43 -11.78 -11.84
C LYS A 130 22.65 -13.28 -12.12
N GLU A 131 23.33 -13.64 -13.21
CA GLU A 131 23.67 -15.04 -13.53
C GLU A 131 24.72 -15.59 -12.56
N VAL A 132 25.69 -14.75 -12.20
CA VAL A 132 26.71 -15.06 -11.18
C VAL A 132 26.03 -15.31 -9.83
N LEU A 133 25.05 -14.48 -9.44
CA LEU A 133 24.28 -14.66 -8.22
C LEU A 133 23.55 -16.01 -8.20
N GLN A 134 22.95 -16.45 -9.30
CA GLN A 134 22.29 -17.75 -9.38
C GLN A 134 23.27 -18.93 -9.19
N LEU A 135 24.48 -18.83 -9.76
CA LEU A 135 25.53 -19.83 -9.55
C LEU A 135 25.95 -19.89 -8.08
N TYR A 136 26.02 -18.74 -7.41
CA TYR A 136 26.27 -18.68 -5.98
C TYR A 136 25.13 -19.27 -5.14
N VAL A 137 23.86 -19.01 -5.49
CA VAL A 137 22.70 -19.65 -4.84
C VAL A 137 22.81 -21.17 -4.96
N TYR A 138 23.06 -21.69 -6.16
CA TYR A 138 23.22 -23.13 -6.38
C TYR A 138 24.39 -23.71 -5.58
N ALA A 139 25.51 -23.00 -5.48
CA ALA A 139 26.65 -23.38 -4.63
C ALA A 139 26.30 -23.36 -3.13
N ALA A 140 25.59 -22.34 -2.67
CA ALA A 140 25.18 -22.16 -1.28
C ALA A 140 24.23 -23.28 -0.83
N LEU A 141 23.23 -23.62 -1.65
CA LEU A 141 22.34 -24.77 -1.41
C LEU A 141 23.13 -26.08 -1.30
N GLY A 142 24.10 -26.30 -2.18
CA GLY A 142 24.96 -27.48 -2.14
C GLY A 142 25.82 -27.56 -0.88
N GLU A 143 26.51 -26.47 -0.50
CA GLU A 143 27.30 -26.44 0.75
C GLU A 143 26.41 -26.59 1.99
N GLY A 144 25.22 -25.99 2.00
CA GLY A 144 24.25 -26.13 3.07
C GLY A 144 23.83 -27.59 3.29
N GLN A 145 23.50 -28.31 2.21
CA GLN A 145 23.18 -29.75 2.28
C GLN A 145 24.37 -30.58 2.78
N VAL A 146 25.58 -30.26 2.34
CA VAL A 146 26.81 -30.92 2.82
C VAL A 146 27.05 -30.64 4.31
N ALA A 147 26.79 -29.43 4.78
CA ALA A 147 26.95 -29.03 6.17
C ALA A 147 25.93 -29.76 7.07
N ILE A 148 24.66 -29.85 6.67
CA ILE A 148 23.62 -30.60 7.39
C ILE A 148 24.00 -32.08 7.51
N THR A 149 24.40 -32.72 6.41
CA THR A 149 24.76 -34.15 6.42
C THR A 149 25.97 -34.47 7.31
N ARG A 150 26.82 -33.47 7.58
CA ARG A 150 27.94 -33.53 8.52
C ARG A 150 27.65 -32.99 9.92
N ARG A 151 26.42 -32.52 10.19
CA ARG A 151 26.04 -31.89 11.46
C ARG A 151 26.86 -30.63 11.79
N GLN A 152 27.27 -29.88 10.78
CA GLN A 152 27.98 -28.60 10.93
C GLN A 152 26.96 -27.46 10.87
N TRP A 153 26.19 -27.26 11.96
CA TRP A 153 25.01 -26.39 11.98
C TRP A 153 25.34 -24.93 11.65
N LYS A 154 26.35 -24.31 12.28
CA LYS A 154 26.81 -22.95 11.95
C LYS A 154 27.11 -22.72 10.47
N LYS A 155 27.72 -23.70 9.81
CA LYS A 155 28.02 -23.63 8.36
C LYS A 155 26.76 -23.78 7.51
N ALA A 156 25.83 -24.62 7.95
CA ALA A 156 24.54 -24.79 7.29
C ALA A 156 23.71 -23.51 7.40
N VAL A 157 23.60 -22.92 8.60
CA VAL A 157 22.89 -21.66 8.84
C VAL A 157 23.45 -20.57 7.93
N TYR A 158 24.78 -20.38 7.90
CA TYR A 158 25.40 -19.39 7.02
C TYR A 158 25.08 -19.63 5.53
N ALA A 159 25.24 -20.86 5.04
CA ALA A 159 25.02 -21.18 3.64
C ALA A 159 23.56 -20.99 3.21
N PHE A 160 22.59 -21.42 4.03
CA PHE A 160 21.17 -21.24 3.75
C PHE A 160 20.69 -19.80 3.94
N ALA A 161 21.26 -19.07 4.91
CA ALA A 161 21.01 -17.64 5.07
C ALA A 161 21.42 -16.85 3.82
N VAL A 162 22.65 -17.08 3.32
CA VAL A 162 23.14 -16.45 2.08
C VAL A 162 22.27 -16.84 0.89
N ALA A 163 21.85 -18.10 0.79
CA ALA A 163 20.92 -18.54 -0.24
C ALA A 163 19.57 -17.81 -0.15
N ARG A 164 19.00 -17.66 1.06
CA ARG A 164 17.71 -17.00 1.31
C ARG A 164 17.72 -15.55 0.85
N VAL A 165 18.69 -14.77 1.34
CA VAL A 165 18.84 -13.34 0.97
C VAL A 165 19.04 -13.17 -0.53
N SER A 166 19.84 -14.04 -1.14
CA SER A 166 20.09 -14.00 -2.59
C SER A 166 18.84 -14.30 -3.41
N VAL A 167 18.01 -15.26 -2.98
CA VAL A 167 16.76 -15.61 -3.67
C VAL A 167 15.71 -14.51 -3.46
N ASP A 168 15.58 -13.93 -2.28
CA ASP A 168 14.70 -12.78 -2.03
C ASP A 168 15.04 -11.59 -2.93
N PHE A 169 16.33 -11.30 -3.09
CA PHE A 169 16.80 -10.27 -4.03
C PHE A 169 16.43 -10.61 -5.49
N LEU A 170 16.59 -11.87 -5.90
CA LEU A 170 16.23 -12.32 -7.26
C LEU A 170 14.72 -12.20 -7.53
N ILE A 171 13.87 -12.46 -6.52
CA ILE A 171 12.41 -12.28 -6.59
C ILE A 171 12.06 -10.81 -6.79
N SER A 172 12.67 -9.91 -6.00
CA SER A 172 12.44 -8.46 -6.10
C SER A 172 12.76 -7.91 -7.50
N GLN A 173 13.81 -8.46 -8.12
CA GLN A 173 14.27 -8.05 -9.45
C GLN A 173 13.43 -8.64 -10.60
N LYS A 174 12.41 -9.48 -10.31
CA LYS A 174 11.52 -10.15 -11.28
C LYS A 174 12.27 -10.80 -12.46
N PHE A 175 13.45 -11.36 -12.18
CA PHE A 175 14.32 -11.88 -13.24
C PHE A 175 13.97 -13.31 -13.67
N LEU A 176 13.28 -14.06 -12.80
CA LEU A 176 12.91 -15.45 -13.02
C LEU A 176 11.41 -15.66 -12.79
N ASP A 177 10.90 -16.81 -13.21
CA ASP A 177 9.60 -17.30 -12.77
C ASP A 177 9.57 -17.37 -11.25
N ASN A 178 8.81 -16.46 -10.64
CA ASN A 178 8.71 -16.33 -9.18
C ASN A 178 8.29 -17.66 -8.52
N THR A 179 7.52 -18.49 -9.23
CA THR A 179 7.09 -19.82 -8.76
C THR A 179 8.26 -20.72 -8.40
N LEU A 180 9.29 -20.80 -9.24
CA LEU A 180 10.47 -21.61 -8.99
C LEU A 180 11.24 -21.11 -7.76
N LEU A 181 11.36 -19.79 -7.60
CA LEU A 181 12.09 -19.19 -6.48
C LEU A 181 11.35 -19.40 -5.16
N TYR A 182 10.02 -19.24 -5.15
CA TYR A 182 9.18 -19.56 -4.00
C TYR A 182 9.23 -21.06 -3.65
N ASP A 183 9.15 -21.95 -4.64
CA ASP A 183 9.28 -23.40 -4.40
C ASP A 183 10.64 -23.76 -3.78
N ILE A 184 11.74 -23.14 -4.23
CA ILE A 184 13.08 -23.37 -3.64
C ILE A 184 13.10 -22.91 -2.18
N ILE A 185 12.51 -21.75 -1.89
CA ILE A 185 12.38 -21.23 -0.53
C ILE A 185 11.62 -22.23 0.34
N ASP A 186 10.40 -22.58 -0.07
CA ASP A 186 9.46 -23.33 0.76
C ASP A 186 9.87 -24.80 0.92
N THR A 187 10.46 -25.42 -0.12
CA THR A 187 10.81 -26.85 -0.09
C THR A 187 12.24 -27.16 0.36
N ILE A 188 13.18 -26.23 0.13
CA ILE A 188 14.61 -26.47 0.41
C ILE A 188 15.13 -25.53 1.48
N ILE A 189 15.03 -24.20 1.29
CA ILE A 189 15.74 -23.23 2.14
C ILE A 189 15.12 -23.16 3.53
N ASP A 190 13.84 -22.81 3.64
CA ASP A 190 13.18 -22.52 4.91
C ASP A 190 13.14 -23.76 5.83
N PRO A 191 12.78 -24.99 5.35
CA PRO A 191 12.84 -26.18 6.18
C PRO A 191 14.25 -26.53 6.67
N SER A 192 15.27 -26.35 5.82
CA SER A 192 16.65 -26.69 6.16
C SER A 192 17.31 -25.65 7.06
N LEU A 193 16.95 -24.38 6.91
CA LEU A 193 17.36 -23.28 7.78
C LEU A 193 16.73 -23.40 9.16
N ASN A 194 15.42 -23.68 9.24
CA ASN A 194 14.72 -23.97 10.51
C ASN A 194 15.37 -25.15 11.25
N LEU A 195 15.62 -26.25 10.55
CA LEU A 195 16.31 -27.41 11.11
C LEU A 195 17.69 -27.01 11.67
N ALA A 196 18.47 -26.24 10.89
CA ALA A 196 19.82 -25.86 11.29
C ALA A 196 19.83 -24.91 12.49
N LEU A 197 18.92 -23.93 12.54
CA LEU A 197 18.80 -22.97 13.64
C LEU A 197 18.34 -23.66 14.93
N SER A 198 17.31 -24.52 14.84
CA SER A 198 16.84 -25.33 15.97
C SER A 198 17.96 -26.18 16.59
N LYS A 199 18.85 -26.75 15.76
CA LYS A 199 19.97 -27.57 16.24
C LYS A 199 21.19 -26.77 16.70
N ASP A 200 21.36 -25.54 16.23
CA ASP A 200 22.40 -24.63 16.73
C ASP A 200 22.02 -23.98 18.07
N GLY A 201 20.73 -24.03 18.43
CA GLY A 201 20.20 -23.44 19.67
C GLY A 201 19.87 -21.95 19.55
N ALA A 202 19.71 -21.45 18.32
CA ALA A 202 19.23 -20.10 18.09
C ALA A 202 17.70 -20.07 18.24
N GLU A 203 17.18 -19.21 19.12
CA GLU A 203 15.76 -18.88 19.11
C GLU A 203 15.45 -18.09 17.84
N VAL A 204 14.55 -18.63 17.01
CA VAL A 204 14.15 -18.04 15.74
C VAL A 204 12.78 -17.42 15.92
N LYS A 205 12.69 -16.10 15.77
CA LYS A 205 11.42 -15.36 15.71
C LYS A 205 10.95 -15.24 14.25
N ASP A 206 11.85 -14.88 13.33
CA ASP A 206 11.59 -14.80 11.89
C ASP A 206 12.78 -15.32 11.04
N LEU A 207 12.49 -16.16 10.05
CA LEU A 207 13.46 -16.74 9.12
C LEU A 207 14.16 -15.69 8.25
N LYS A 208 13.43 -14.66 7.78
CA LYS A 208 14.02 -13.61 6.93
C LYS A 208 15.00 -12.79 7.74
N SER A 209 14.60 -12.34 8.93
CA SER A 209 15.46 -11.57 9.83
C SER A 209 16.67 -12.38 10.32
N ALA A 210 16.46 -13.66 10.65
CA ALA A 210 17.56 -14.58 10.94
C ALA A 210 18.53 -14.71 9.76
N SER A 211 18.03 -14.83 8.54
CA SER A 211 18.89 -14.93 7.35
C SER A 211 19.75 -13.67 7.16
N ARG A 212 19.22 -12.46 7.39
CA ARG A 212 19.99 -11.21 7.30
C ARG A 212 21.12 -11.19 8.33
N LYS A 213 20.80 -11.51 9.59
CA LYS A 213 21.78 -11.58 10.70
C LYS A 213 22.92 -12.57 10.42
N TYR A 214 22.57 -13.78 9.99
CA TYR A 214 23.58 -14.83 9.80
C TYR A 214 24.39 -14.66 8.52
N CYS A 215 23.92 -13.90 7.53
CA CYS A 215 24.67 -13.59 6.30
C CYS A 215 26.02 -12.90 6.53
N HIS A 216 26.20 -12.23 7.67
CA HIS A 216 27.45 -11.51 7.99
C HIS A 216 28.52 -12.38 8.66
N SER A 217 28.18 -13.58 9.10
CA SER A 217 29.10 -14.44 9.88
C SER A 217 30.34 -14.95 9.12
N ASN A 218 30.36 -14.79 7.79
CA ASN A 218 31.46 -15.11 6.87
C ASN A 218 32.18 -16.45 7.14
N VAL A 219 31.43 -17.49 7.52
CA VAL A 219 31.99 -18.81 7.87
C VAL A 219 32.53 -19.53 6.62
N ILE A 220 32.01 -19.19 5.44
CA ILE A 220 32.43 -19.74 4.15
C ILE A 220 32.91 -18.57 3.25
N PRO A 221 34.22 -18.29 3.18
CA PRO A 221 34.77 -17.05 2.61
C PRO A 221 34.38 -16.77 1.15
N TYR A 222 34.18 -17.80 0.33
CA TYR A 222 33.84 -17.60 -1.07
C TYR A 222 32.39 -17.14 -1.26
N LEU A 223 31.49 -17.43 -0.31
CA LEU A 223 30.10 -16.97 -0.32
C LEU A 223 29.98 -15.54 0.19
N GLY A 224 30.95 -15.03 0.96
CA GLY A 224 30.97 -13.63 1.41
C GLY A 224 30.91 -12.62 0.25
N LYS A 225 31.50 -12.96 -0.91
CA LYS A 225 31.42 -12.14 -2.14
C LYS A 225 29.99 -11.90 -2.62
N VAL A 226 29.07 -12.81 -2.29
CA VAL A 226 27.65 -12.68 -2.66
C VAL A 226 27.00 -11.55 -1.88
N VAL A 227 27.30 -11.49 -0.58
CA VAL A 227 26.81 -10.44 0.32
C VAL A 227 27.32 -9.09 -0.15
N ASP A 228 28.58 -9.00 -0.58
CA ASP A 228 29.14 -7.78 -1.17
C ASP A 228 28.44 -7.37 -2.48
N ILE A 229 28.13 -8.34 -3.36
CA ILE A 229 27.40 -8.09 -4.62
C ILE A 229 25.99 -7.59 -4.34
N VAL A 230 25.27 -8.22 -3.41
CA VAL A 230 23.90 -7.81 -3.04
C VAL A 230 23.93 -6.46 -2.35
N HIS A 231 24.88 -6.21 -1.44
CA HIS A 231 25.05 -4.92 -0.78
C HIS A 231 25.37 -3.80 -1.78
N GLY A 232 26.19 -4.07 -2.80
CA GLY A 232 26.49 -3.09 -3.86
C GLY A 232 25.32 -2.79 -4.78
N LEU A 233 24.31 -3.67 -4.86
CA LEU A 233 23.10 -3.46 -5.65
C LEU A 233 21.99 -2.81 -4.82
N ASP A 234 21.64 -3.40 -3.67
CA ASP A 234 20.61 -2.92 -2.76
C ASP A 234 20.99 -3.20 -1.28
N PRO A 235 21.43 -2.18 -0.52
CA PRO A 235 21.84 -2.33 0.89
C PRO A 235 20.72 -2.83 1.82
N SER A 236 19.45 -2.61 1.46
CA SER A 236 18.29 -2.96 2.29
C SER A 236 18.11 -4.46 2.52
N PHE A 237 18.56 -5.31 1.59
CA PHE A 237 18.43 -6.77 1.70
C PHE A 237 19.46 -7.40 2.63
N VAL A 238 20.56 -6.70 2.88
CA VAL A 238 21.70 -7.16 3.68
C VAL A 238 21.77 -6.44 5.04
N ALA A 239 21.07 -5.31 5.19
CA ALA A 239 21.01 -4.58 6.44
C ALA A 239 20.40 -5.45 7.56
N ASP A 240 21.16 -5.61 8.66
CA ASP A 240 20.66 -6.20 9.88
C ASP A 240 19.67 -5.25 10.55
N LEU A 241 18.38 -5.48 10.35
CA LEU A 241 17.33 -4.70 11.01
C LEU A 241 17.34 -4.86 12.54
N SER A 242 17.88 -5.97 13.07
CA SER A 242 17.78 -6.35 14.48
C SER A 242 18.99 -6.04 15.36
N SER A 243 20.15 -5.65 14.81
CA SER A 243 21.36 -5.41 15.63
C SER A 243 21.54 -3.96 16.10
N GLN A 244 20.73 -3.01 15.62
CA GLN A 244 20.83 -1.59 16.00
C GLN A 244 19.74 -1.11 16.96
N VAL A 245 18.60 -1.82 17.08
CA VAL A 245 17.45 -1.38 17.88
C VAL A 245 16.87 -2.57 18.64
N GLU A 246 16.73 -2.46 19.96
CA GLU A 246 15.95 -3.41 20.77
C GLU A 246 14.49 -3.37 20.30
N LEU A 247 14.03 -4.45 19.68
CA LEU A 247 12.68 -4.56 19.13
C LEU A 247 11.66 -4.78 20.25
N ILE A 248 10.43 -4.30 20.04
CA ILE A 248 9.31 -4.58 20.95
C ILE A 248 8.95 -6.07 20.83
N ASP A 249 8.90 -6.76 21.96
CA ASP A 249 8.57 -8.19 22.02
C ASP A 249 7.07 -8.47 22.20
N SER A 250 6.32 -7.51 22.73
CA SER A 250 4.87 -7.63 22.93
C SER A 250 4.16 -6.29 22.89
N ILE A 251 2.92 -6.30 22.43
CA ILE A 251 2.02 -5.15 22.42
C ILE A 251 0.88 -5.40 23.40
N GLU A 252 0.55 -4.40 24.19
CA GLU A 252 -0.65 -4.40 25.02
C GLU A 252 -1.76 -3.62 24.31
N TRP A 253 -2.92 -4.24 24.14
CA TRP A 253 -4.12 -3.61 23.58
C TRP A 253 -5.31 -3.89 24.50
N ARG A 254 -5.78 -2.84 25.19
CA ARG A 254 -6.95 -2.87 26.09
C ARG A 254 -6.94 -4.03 27.09
N GLY A 255 -5.78 -4.27 27.71
CA GLY A 255 -5.56 -5.34 28.70
C GLY A 255 -5.19 -6.71 28.08
N HIS A 256 -5.26 -6.86 26.76
CA HIS A 256 -4.76 -8.04 26.07
C HIS A 256 -3.29 -7.89 25.69
N HIS A 257 -2.49 -8.91 26.00
CA HIS A 257 -1.08 -8.96 25.64
C HIS A 257 -0.88 -9.83 24.40
N ALA A 258 -0.34 -9.26 23.33
CA ALA A 258 -0.01 -9.96 22.11
C ALA A 258 1.51 -10.02 21.94
N LYS A 259 2.08 -11.23 21.88
CA LYS A 259 3.50 -11.43 21.58
C LYS A 259 3.77 -11.23 20.09
N LEU A 260 4.87 -10.54 19.78
CA LEU A 260 5.33 -10.28 18.41
C LEU A 260 6.31 -11.37 17.98
N TYR A 261 5.91 -12.18 17.00
CA TYR A 261 6.79 -13.20 16.41
C TYR A 261 7.61 -12.64 15.24
N ASN A 262 7.08 -11.66 14.51
CA ASN A 262 7.75 -11.10 13.34
C ASN A 262 8.56 -9.85 13.69
N GLU A 263 9.89 -9.94 13.57
CA GLU A 263 10.84 -8.85 13.84
C GLU A 263 10.69 -7.67 12.86
N GLU A 264 10.39 -7.94 11.58
CA GLU A 264 10.15 -6.90 10.57
C GLU A 264 8.87 -6.10 10.90
N LEU A 265 7.84 -6.81 11.36
CA LEU A 265 6.60 -6.20 11.81
C LEU A 265 6.84 -5.35 13.07
N ALA A 266 7.56 -5.89 14.06
CA ALA A 266 7.91 -5.15 15.28
C ALA A 266 8.67 -3.85 14.95
N TYR A 267 9.63 -3.91 14.02
CA TYR A 267 10.38 -2.74 13.56
C TYR A 267 9.47 -1.70 12.88
N LYS A 268 8.58 -2.14 11.99
CA LYS A 268 7.62 -1.23 11.33
C LYS A 268 6.70 -0.57 12.34
N ILE A 269 6.16 -1.30 13.31
CA ILE A 269 5.31 -0.75 14.37
C ILE A 269 6.08 0.27 15.19
N MET A 270 7.32 -0.02 15.59
CA MET A 270 8.17 0.93 16.30
C MET A 270 8.40 2.22 15.51
N ASN A 271 8.69 2.11 14.22
CA ASN A 271 8.88 3.28 13.37
C ASN A 271 7.60 4.08 13.20
N LEU A 272 6.45 3.41 13.08
CA LEU A 272 5.15 4.07 13.02
C LEU A 272 4.84 4.80 14.34
N GLN A 273 5.08 4.16 15.48
CA GLN A 273 4.91 4.81 16.79
C GLN A 273 5.83 6.02 16.95
N LYS A 274 7.10 5.92 16.57
CA LYS A 274 8.04 7.06 16.56
C LYS A 274 7.54 8.16 15.64
N LEU A 275 7.15 7.82 14.41
CA LEU A 275 6.63 8.78 13.44
C LEU A 275 5.44 9.53 14.04
N THR A 276 4.49 8.80 14.62
CA THR A 276 3.31 9.36 15.30
C THR A 276 3.66 10.37 16.41
N GLN A 277 4.77 10.17 17.12
CA GLN A 277 5.24 11.08 18.18
C GLN A 277 6.04 12.28 17.64
N THR A 278 6.76 12.11 16.53
CA THR A 278 7.67 13.14 15.98
C THR A 278 7.04 14.07 14.95
N THR A 279 6.05 13.63 14.18
CA THR A 279 5.43 14.47 13.14
C THR A 279 4.28 15.29 13.70
N ASP A 280 4.22 16.57 13.33
CA ASP A 280 3.04 17.40 13.54
C ASP A 280 1.88 16.87 12.70
N LEU A 281 0.91 16.23 13.34
CA LEU A 281 -0.23 15.55 12.72
C LEU A 281 -1.33 16.52 12.23
N THR A 282 -0.93 17.60 11.56
CA THR A 282 -1.85 18.65 11.08
C THR A 282 -2.04 18.64 9.57
N THR A 283 -1.14 17.99 8.82
CA THR A 283 -1.18 17.92 7.36
C THR A 283 -1.67 16.57 6.85
N VAL A 284 -2.39 16.58 5.72
CA VAL A 284 -2.93 15.38 5.07
C VAL A 284 -1.80 14.43 4.63
N GLU A 285 -0.70 14.97 4.11
CA GLU A 285 0.45 14.21 3.60
C GLU A 285 1.14 13.38 4.68
N ALA A 286 1.22 13.90 5.92
CA ALA A 286 1.76 13.16 7.05
C ALA A 286 0.92 11.91 7.35
N PHE A 287 -0.41 12.03 7.28
CA PHE A 287 -1.31 10.88 7.45
C PHE A 287 -1.25 9.89 6.29
N ASP A 288 -1.03 10.33 5.05
CA ASP A 288 -0.88 9.39 3.93
C ASP A 288 0.36 8.49 4.11
N SER A 289 1.46 9.03 4.63
CA SER A 289 2.65 8.24 4.97
C SER A 289 2.37 7.21 6.08
N LEU A 290 1.59 7.61 7.10
CA LEU A 290 1.17 6.72 8.19
C LEU A 290 0.21 5.64 7.70
N ILE A 291 -0.78 5.99 6.87
CA ILE A 291 -1.74 5.03 6.31
C ILE A 291 -1.04 4.01 5.43
N SER A 292 -0.08 4.44 4.59
CA SER A 292 0.75 3.53 3.80
C SER A 292 1.53 2.58 4.70
N GLY A 293 2.19 3.09 5.74
CA GLY A 293 3.00 2.26 6.63
C GLY A 293 2.18 1.31 7.50
N TRP A 294 1.01 1.73 8.01
CA TRP A 294 0.07 0.84 8.69
C TRP A 294 -0.54 -0.19 7.73
N GLY A 295 -0.81 0.19 6.48
CA GLY A 295 -1.28 -0.71 5.42
C GLY A 295 -0.27 -1.83 5.14
N ASP A 296 1.00 -1.46 4.95
CA ASP A 296 2.10 -2.41 4.77
C ASP A 296 2.25 -3.34 5.98
N ALA A 297 2.06 -2.84 7.21
CA ALA A 297 2.11 -3.66 8.41
C ALA A 297 0.93 -4.66 8.48
N VAL A 298 -0.27 -4.22 8.10
CA VAL A 298 -1.45 -5.10 8.01
C VAL A 298 -1.24 -6.21 6.99
N ASP A 299 -0.70 -5.89 5.80
CA ASP A 299 -0.50 -6.88 4.75
C ASP A 299 0.62 -7.87 5.09
N LEU A 300 1.72 -7.40 5.70
CA LEU A 300 2.74 -8.31 6.25
C LEU A 300 2.17 -9.26 7.30
N HIS A 301 1.33 -8.76 8.21
CA HIS A 301 0.70 -9.61 9.22
C HIS A 301 -0.29 -10.61 8.60
N LYS A 302 -1.04 -10.22 7.56
CA LYS A 302 -1.91 -11.16 6.82
C LYS A 302 -1.09 -12.28 6.17
N GLU A 303 0.02 -11.96 5.51
CA GLU A 303 0.89 -12.96 4.91
C GLU A 303 1.45 -13.93 5.95
N ASP A 304 1.87 -13.41 7.11
CA ASP A 304 2.37 -14.22 8.22
C ASP A 304 1.27 -15.13 8.81
N THR A 305 0.05 -14.61 8.99
CA THR A 305 -1.08 -15.43 9.44
C THR A 305 -1.46 -16.51 8.44
N ALA A 306 -1.36 -16.25 7.14
CA ALA A 306 -1.70 -17.22 6.10
C ALA A 306 -0.69 -18.37 6.02
N LYS A 307 0.60 -18.09 6.22
CA LYS A 307 1.65 -19.13 6.25
C LYS A 307 1.53 -20.06 7.44
N ASN A 308 1.02 -19.54 8.54
CA ASN A 308 0.91 -20.24 9.81
C ASN A 308 -0.55 -20.59 10.15
N GLN A 309 -1.40 -20.77 9.13
CA GLN A 309 -2.82 -21.05 9.29
C GLN A 309 -3.09 -22.43 9.92
N ASP A 310 -2.16 -23.37 9.76
CA ASP A 310 -2.22 -24.72 10.31
C ASP A 310 -1.60 -24.82 11.72
N GLU A 311 -1.33 -23.70 12.40
CA GLU A 311 -0.85 -23.74 13.79
C GLU A 311 -1.97 -24.15 14.76
N ASP A 312 -1.75 -25.27 15.45
CA ASP A 312 -2.65 -25.79 16.48
C ASP A 312 -2.55 -25.02 17.83
N ASP A 313 -1.56 -24.14 17.97
CA ASP A 313 -1.31 -23.37 19.19
C ASP A 313 -2.34 -22.24 19.36
N SER A 314 -3.38 -22.52 20.12
CA SER A 314 -4.48 -21.56 20.40
C SER A 314 -4.00 -20.19 20.92
N GLU A 315 -2.92 -20.13 21.71
CA GLU A 315 -2.33 -18.87 22.19
C GLU A 315 -1.74 -18.04 21.05
N ASN A 316 -1.05 -18.66 20.09
CA ASN A 316 -0.46 -17.96 18.95
C ASN A 316 -1.55 -17.41 18.02
N VAL A 317 -2.61 -18.20 17.81
CA VAL A 317 -3.78 -17.78 17.03
C VAL A 317 -4.46 -16.57 17.68
N GLN A 318 -4.63 -16.57 19.01
CA GLN A 318 -5.15 -15.42 19.75
C GLN A 318 -4.23 -14.21 19.66
N ASN A 319 -2.92 -14.37 19.85
CA ASN A 319 -1.94 -13.30 19.74
C ASN A 319 -1.98 -12.62 18.36
N ARG A 320 -2.05 -13.41 17.29
CA ARG A 320 -2.20 -12.89 15.92
C ARG A 320 -3.54 -12.18 15.71
N ALA A 321 -4.64 -12.71 16.24
CA ALA A 321 -5.94 -12.07 16.15
C ALA A 321 -5.95 -10.69 16.84
N ILE A 322 -5.42 -10.61 18.07
CA ILE A 322 -5.28 -9.36 18.82
C ILE A 322 -4.39 -8.39 18.04
N LEU A 323 -3.26 -8.84 17.50
CA LEU A 323 -2.38 -8.00 16.73
C LEU A 323 -3.05 -7.43 15.46
N MET A 324 -3.82 -8.26 14.75
CA MET A 324 -4.60 -7.80 13.59
C MET A 324 -5.60 -6.71 13.99
N THR A 325 -6.27 -6.86 15.14
CA THR A 325 -7.22 -5.84 15.63
C THR A 325 -6.50 -4.54 15.95
N TYR A 326 -5.35 -4.59 16.63
CA TYR A 326 -4.52 -3.44 16.94
C TYR A 326 -4.07 -2.69 15.68
N LEU A 327 -3.56 -3.41 14.67
CA LEU A 327 -3.11 -2.79 13.42
C LEU A 327 -4.27 -2.11 12.66
N ARG A 328 -5.40 -2.81 12.54
CA ARG A 328 -6.59 -2.28 11.86
C ARG A 328 -7.19 -1.09 12.61
N TYR A 329 -7.20 -1.13 13.93
CA TYR A 329 -7.64 -0.04 14.80
C TYR A 329 -6.84 1.24 14.49
N ASN A 330 -5.51 1.18 14.54
CA ASN A 330 -4.65 2.33 14.24
C ASN A 330 -4.77 2.81 12.79
N LEU A 331 -4.89 1.89 11.82
CA LEU A 331 -5.10 2.22 10.41
C LEU A 331 -6.43 2.97 10.19
N LEU A 332 -7.51 2.51 10.80
CA LEU A 332 -8.83 3.12 10.63
C LEU A 332 -8.89 4.50 11.30
N PHE A 333 -8.29 4.66 12.49
CA PHE A 333 -8.23 5.95 13.17
C PHE A 333 -7.36 6.98 12.45
N THR A 334 -6.21 6.59 11.89
CA THR A 334 -5.40 7.47 11.03
C THR A 334 -6.14 7.87 9.76
N THR A 335 -6.87 6.94 9.15
CA THR A 335 -7.74 7.21 7.99
C THR A 335 -8.84 8.21 8.32
N ILE A 336 -9.56 8.03 9.43
CA ILE A 336 -10.64 8.93 9.86
C ILE A 336 -10.08 10.35 10.10
N LYS A 337 -8.95 10.48 10.80
CA LYS A 337 -8.36 11.80 11.08
C LYS A 337 -7.95 12.53 9.80
N ARG A 338 -7.33 11.83 8.84
CA ARG A 338 -7.02 12.39 7.51
C ARG A 338 -8.29 12.85 6.80
N ASP A 339 -9.32 12.02 6.78
CA ASP A 339 -10.57 12.33 6.08
C ASP A 339 -11.28 13.53 6.71
N LEU A 340 -11.18 13.72 8.03
CA LEU A 340 -11.67 14.93 8.71
C LEU A 340 -10.91 16.19 8.29
N LEU A 341 -9.58 16.12 8.14
CA LEU A 341 -8.79 17.23 7.61
C LEU A 341 -9.18 17.53 6.16
N LEU A 342 -9.38 16.51 5.32
CA LEU A 342 -9.88 16.66 3.96
C LEU A 342 -11.26 17.33 3.91
N VAL A 343 -12.18 16.94 4.80
CA VAL A 343 -13.50 17.60 4.90
C VAL A 343 -13.32 19.08 5.23
N SER A 344 -12.45 19.44 6.18
CA SER A 344 -12.22 20.85 6.53
C SER A 344 -11.65 21.67 5.37
N GLN A 345 -10.78 21.07 4.54
CA GLN A 345 -10.23 21.71 3.35
C GLN A 345 -11.31 21.89 2.26
N ILE A 346 -12.09 20.86 1.96
CA ILE A 346 -13.13 20.91 0.93
C ILE A 346 -14.27 21.86 1.34
N GLU A 347 -14.58 21.96 2.63
CA GLU A 347 -15.57 22.89 3.16
C GLU A 347 -15.16 24.34 2.89
N SER A 348 -13.87 24.67 3.01
CA SER A 348 -13.33 25.98 2.66
C SER A 348 -13.47 26.31 1.16
N GLU A 349 -13.49 25.30 0.29
CA GLU A 349 -13.71 25.46 -1.16
C GLU A 349 -15.20 25.54 -1.54
N GLY A 350 -16.12 25.32 -0.60
CA GLY A 350 -17.57 25.41 -0.83
C GLY A 350 -18.19 24.24 -1.61
N LYS A 351 -17.50 23.09 -1.75
CA LYS A 351 -18.00 21.90 -2.47
C LYS A 351 -18.74 20.93 -1.54
N LEU A 352 -19.96 21.28 -1.15
CA LEU A 352 -20.73 20.51 -0.14
C LEU A 352 -20.99 19.04 -0.54
N LYS A 353 -21.14 18.75 -1.83
CA LYS A 353 -21.34 17.37 -2.32
C LYS A 353 -20.12 16.48 -2.05
N ASP A 354 -18.92 17.02 -2.24
CA ASP A 354 -17.68 16.28 -2.01
C ASP A 354 -17.43 16.11 -0.50
N CYS A 355 -17.73 17.13 0.32
CA CYS A 355 -17.72 17.01 1.78
C CYS A 355 -18.63 15.89 2.28
N HIS A 356 -19.86 15.81 1.76
CA HIS A 356 -20.79 14.75 2.13
C HIS A 356 -20.28 13.36 1.71
N ARG A 357 -19.71 13.22 0.51
CA ARG A 357 -19.12 11.95 0.06
C ARG A 357 -17.97 11.48 0.95
N VAL A 358 -17.06 12.38 1.35
CA VAL A 358 -15.96 12.03 2.26
C VAL A 358 -16.50 11.70 3.66
N SER A 359 -17.52 12.43 4.13
CA SER A 359 -18.18 12.13 5.42
C SER A 359 -18.85 10.75 5.44
N GLN A 360 -19.42 10.30 4.32
CA GLN A 360 -19.92 8.92 4.19
C GLN A 360 -18.79 7.89 4.27
N GLY A 361 -17.60 8.20 3.76
CA GLY A 361 -16.40 7.38 3.94
C GLY A 361 -16.00 7.26 5.41
N ILE A 362 -16.05 8.36 6.16
CA ILE A 362 -15.79 8.38 7.61
C ILE A 362 -16.78 7.47 8.35
N ILE A 363 -18.09 7.58 8.07
CA ILE A 363 -19.11 6.72 8.69
C ILE A 363 -18.86 5.23 8.37
N GLN A 364 -18.43 4.90 7.16
CA GLN A 364 -18.07 3.51 6.82
C GLN A 364 -16.81 3.04 7.56
N ALA A 365 -15.83 3.93 7.79
CA ALA A 365 -14.64 3.60 8.56
C ALA A 365 -14.96 3.39 10.05
N THR A 366 -15.89 4.15 10.62
CA THR A 366 -16.34 3.98 12.01
C THR A 366 -17.14 2.70 12.21
N LYS A 367 -17.98 2.31 11.25
CA LYS A 367 -18.64 0.99 11.25
C LYS A 367 -17.64 -0.16 11.24
N LYS A 368 -16.61 -0.05 10.40
CA LYS A 368 -15.52 -1.04 10.37
C LYS A 368 -14.74 -1.12 11.68
N LEU A 369 -14.69 -0.04 12.47
CA LEU A 369 -14.09 -0.05 13.82
C LEU A 369 -14.98 -0.83 14.80
N GLU A 370 -16.30 -0.66 14.72
CA GLU A 370 -17.26 -1.41 15.53
C GLU A 370 -17.22 -2.92 15.23
N ASP A 371 -17.05 -3.28 13.95
CA ASP A 371 -16.95 -4.67 13.47
C ASP A 371 -15.62 -5.36 13.81
N LEU A 372 -14.64 -4.68 14.44
CA LEU A 372 -13.36 -5.29 14.77
C LEU A 372 -13.53 -6.39 15.83
N PRO A 373 -12.86 -7.55 15.67
CA PRO A 373 -12.96 -8.63 16.64
C PRO A 373 -12.50 -8.16 18.03
N GLY A 374 -13.27 -8.51 19.06
CA GLY A 374 -12.98 -8.13 20.45
C GLY A 374 -13.50 -6.75 20.86
N VAL A 375 -13.89 -5.87 19.93
CA VAL A 375 -14.49 -4.56 20.27
C VAL A 375 -15.87 -4.73 20.90
N TYR A 376 -16.67 -5.69 20.42
CA TYR A 376 -17.98 -6.00 21.01
C TYR A 376 -17.91 -6.48 22.47
N ASN A 377 -16.78 -7.06 22.90
CA ASN A 377 -16.61 -7.52 24.27
C ASN A 377 -16.28 -6.38 25.24
N ASP A 378 -15.91 -5.21 24.70
CA ASP A 378 -15.60 -4.02 25.47
C ASP A 378 -16.77 -3.05 25.38
N ASP A 379 -17.69 -3.14 26.33
CA ASP A 379 -18.92 -2.36 26.36
C ASP A 379 -18.65 -0.84 26.30
N ASP A 380 -17.57 -0.38 26.93
CA ASP A 380 -17.23 1.04 26.97
C ASP A 380 -16.71 1.54 25.62
N LEU A 381 -15.85 0.76 24.95
CA LEU A 381 -15.39 1.09 23.61
C LEU A 381 -16.53 1.00 22.59
N HIS A 382 -17.32 -0.08 22.63
CA HIS A 382 -18.41 -0.31 21.69
C HIS A 382 -19.46 0.80 21.76
N THR A 383 -19.92 1.16 22.97
CA THR A 383 -20.86 2.28 23.16
C THR A 383 -20.26 3.62 22.72
N SER A 384 -18.98 3.87 23.03
CA SER A 384 -18.32 5.10 22.58
C SER A 384 -18.21 5.19 21.04
N LEU A 385 -17.99 4.06 20.35
CA LEU A 385 -17.93 4.00 18.90
C LEU A 385 -19.32 4.19 18.25
N GLN A 386 -20.38 3.66 18.86
CA GLN A 386 -21.76 3.91 18.41
C GLN A 386 -22.12 5.39 18.51
N HIS A 387 -21.77 6.05 19.61
CA HIS A 387 -21.97 7.49 19.76
C HIS A 387 -21.11 8.30 18.77
N LEU A 388 -19.91 7.81 18.44
CA LEU A 388 -19.03 8.42 17.45
C LEU A 388 -19.58 8.25 16.02
N GLU A 389 -20.18 7.10 15.68
CA GLU A 389 -20.92 6.93 14.43
C GLU A 389 -22.11 7.90 14.37
N ALA A 390 -22.92 7.95 15.43
CA ALA A 390 -24.06 8.86 15.51
C ALA A 390 -23.64 10.32 15.34
N TYR A 391 -22.50 10.72 15.93
CA TYR A 391 -21.91 12.04 15.76
C TYR A 391 -21.54 12.35 14.31
N PHE A 392 -20.81 11.46 13.63
CA PHE A 392 -20.44 11.70 12.22
C PHE A 392 -21.63 11.60 11.26
N SER A 393 -22.61 10.75 11.57
CA SER A 393 -23.89 10.68 10.85
C SER A 393 -24.66 12.00 10.99
N ALA A 394 -24.71 12.57 12.21
CA ALA A 394 -25.31 13.87 12.46
C ALA A 394 -24.64 14.98 11.65
N LYS A 395 -23.31 15.07 11.69
CA LYS A 395 -22.53 16.05 10.92
C LYS A 395 -22.70 15.91 9.41
N SER A 396 -22.77 14.67 8.92
CA SER A 396 -23.07 14.39 7.51
C SER A 396 -24.48 14.85 7.11
N ASN A 397 -25.48 14.56 7.95
CA ASN A 397 -26.88 14.92 7.69
C ASN A 397 -27.13 16.43 7.84
N GLU A 398 -26.37 17.10 8.70
CA GLU A 398 -26.35 18.56 8.81
C GLU A 398 -25.90 19.21 7.50
N LEU A 399 -24.84 18.70 6.85
CA LEU A 399 -24.43 19.20 5.52
C LEU A 399 -25.55 19.08 4.48
N VAL A 400 -26.34 18.00 4.55
CA VAL A 400 -27.50 17.80 3.68
C VAL A 400 -28.60 18.80 4.01
N ALA A 401 -28.89 19.04 5.30
CA ALA A 401 -29.85 20.06 5.72
C ALA A 401 -29.44 21.47 5.26
N ASP A 402 -28.15 21.81 5.35
CA ASP A 402 -27.60 23.08 4.86
C ASP A 402 -27.77 23.21 3.33
N CYS A 403 -27.67 22.10 2.58
CA CYS A 403 -27.99 22.10 1.14
C CYS A 403 -29.47 22.39 0.87
N TYR A 404 -30.39 21.77 1.62
CA TYR A 404 -31.84 22.05 1.50
C TYR A 404 -32.19 23.47 1.92
N HIS A 405 -31.53 23.99 2.95
CA HIS A 405 -31.68 25.36 3.41
C HIS A 405 -31.24 26.35 2.32
N LYS A 406 -30.08 26.13 1.68
CA LYS A 406 -29.61 26.92 0.52
C LYS A 406 -30.54 26.81 -0.69
N ALA A 407 -31.24 25.70 -0.85
CA ALA A 407 -32.23 25.50 -1.91
C ALA A 407 -33.63 26.07 -1.58
N HIS A 408 -33.77 26.83 -0.47
CA HIS A 408 -35.03 27.38 0.05
C HIS A 408 -36.10 26.33 0.40
N LYS A 409 -35.70 25.08 0.57
CA LYS A 409 -36.56 23.97 1.02
C LYS A 409 -36.46 23.83 2.54
N PHE A 410 -36.94 24.88 3.21
CA PHE A 410 -36.86 25.01 4.66
C PHE A 410 -37.59 23.89 5.43
N PRO A 411 -38.82 23.44 5.06
CA PRO A 411 -39.51 22.43 5.86
C PRO A 411 -38.82 21.06 5.78
N GLU A 412 -38.20 20.72 4.65
CA GLU A 412 -37.37 19.52 4.51
C GLU A 412 -36.08 19.63 5.35
N ALA A 413 -35.41 20.78 5.31
CA ALA A 413 -34.21 21.03 6.13
C ALA A 413 -34.51 20.91 7.63
N LEU A 414 -35.64 21.47 8.09
CA LEU A 414 -36.09 21.37 9.48
C LEU A 414 -36.34 19.93 9.91
N LYS A 415 -37.02 19.13 9.07
CA LYS A 415 -37.29 17.72 9.39
C LYS A 415 -35.99 16.94 9.57
N ILE A 416 -35.00 17.17 8.71
CA ILE A 416 -33.68 16.53 8.81
C ILE A 416 -33.00 16.95 10.12
N LEU A 417 -32.90 18.25 10.40
CA LEU A 417 -32.25 18.73 11.63
C LEU A 417 -32.96 18.25 12.91
N ALA A 418 -34.29 18.21 12.93
CA ALA A 418 -35.06 17.67 14.06
C ALA A 418 -34.76 16.18 14.29
N SER A 419 -34.78 15.38 13.22
CA SER A 419 -34.46 13.94 13.32
C SER A 419 -33.04 13.68 13.79
N VAL A 420 -32.09 14.53 13.37
CA VAL A 420 -30.69 14.44 13.80
C VAL A 420 -30.54 14.83 15.26
N TYR A 421 -31.19 15.92 15.69
CA TYR A 421 -31.14 16.37 17.08
C TYR A 421 -31.70 15.33 18.06
N ASP A 422 -32.83 14.71 17.70
CA ASP A 422 -33.49 13.68 18.51
C ASP A 422 -32.66 12.39 18.59
N SER A 423 -31.84 12.11 17.56
CA SER A 423 -30.97 10.91 17.53
C SER A 423 -29.70 11.03 18.38
N LEU A 424 -29.35 12.22 18.86
CA LEU A 424 -28.17 12.44 19.67
C LEU A 424 -28.51 12.36 21.17
N ASP A 425 -27.83 11.49 21.90
CA ASP A 425 -28.07 11.28 23.33
C ASP A 425 -27.68 12.49 24.20
N ILE A 426 -28.42 12.67 25.30
CA ILE A 426 -28.18 13.70 26.32
C ILE A 426 -27.58 13.00 27.54
N ALA A 427 -26.30 12.63 27.46
CA ALA A 427 -25.54 12.10 28.59
C ALA A 427 -24.37 13.05 28.90
N ASP A 428 -24.04 13.19 30.19
CA ASP A 428 -22.90 14.01 30.64
C ASP A 428 -21.55 13.39 30.21
N GLU A 429 -21.49 12.06 30.08
CA GLU A 429 -20.34 11.32 29.54
C GLU A 429 -20.77 10.45 28.35
N VAL A 430 -20.61 10.98 27.14
CA VAL A 430 -20.96 10.27 25.89
C VAL A 430 -19.85 9.32 25.47
N TYR A 431 -18.59 9.76 25.57
CA TYR A 431 -17.42 8.92 25.34
C TYR A 431 -16.81 8.53 26.68
N LYS A 432 -16.82 7.23 26.95
CA LYS A 432 -16.15 6.62 28.11
C LYS A 432 -14.67 6.32 27.87
N VAL A 433 -14.24 6.39 26.61
CA VAL A 433 -12.88 6.10 26.15
C VAL A 433 -12.36 7.30 25.37
N GLU A 434 -11.08 7.63 25.59
CA GLU A 434 -10.39 8.63 24.78
C GLU A 434 -9.96 8.05 23.43
N PHE A 435 -10.29 8.74 22.35
CA PHE A 435 -9.90 8.30 21.01
C PHE A 435 -8.51 8.80 20.61
N PRO A 436 -7.71 7.98 19.88
CA PRO A 436 -6.45 8.43 19.32
C PRO A 436 -6.61 9.67 18.43
N TYR A 437 -5.54 10.47 18.33
CA TYR A 437 -5.46 11.63 17.44
C TYR A 437 -6.43 12.79 17.74
N GLY A 438 -7.06 12.79 18.93
CA GLY A 438 -7.97 13.86 19.35
C GLY A 438 -9.08 14.06 18.31
N LEU A 439 -9.86 13.01 18.05
CA LEU A 439 -10.90 13.02 17.03
C LEU A 439 -12.10 13.86 17.46
N THR A 440 -12.62 13.57 18.64
CA THR A 440 -13.69 14.29 19.32
C THR A 440 -13.51 14.15 20.82
N THR A 441 -13.85 15.19 21.57
CA THR A 441 -13.96 15.14 23.04
C THR A 441 -15.42 15.25 23.47
N ASN A 442 -15.72 14.90 24.72
CA ASN A 442 -17.06 15.10 25.28
C ASN A 442 -17.46 16.59 25.26
N GLU A 443 -16.51 17.49 25.44
CA GLU A 443 -16.73 18.95 25.35
C GLU A 443 -17.10 19.38 23.92
N GLU A 444 -16.39 18.87 22.92
CA GLU A 444 -16.69 19.16 21.51
C GLU A 444 -18.04 18.58 21.09
N TYR A 445 -18.40 17.39 21.57
CA TYR A 445 -19.72 16.79 21.33
C TYR A 445 -20.84 17.66 21.94
N ALA A 446 -20.67 18.12 23.18
CA ALA A 446 -21.64 19.00 23.83
C ALA A 446 -21.76 20.36 23.11
N ALA A 447 -20.62 20.95 22.71
CA ALA A 447 -20.60 22.20 21.94
C ALA A 447 -21.29 22.04 20.58
N TYR A 448 -21.04 20.91 19.89
CA TYR A 448 -21.71 20.59 18.63
C TYR A 448 -23.22 20.46 18.80
N LYS A 449 -23.69 19.78 19.85
CA LYS A 449 -25.12 19.65 20.13
C LYS A 449 -25.80 21.00 20.38
N LEU A 450 -25.14 21.91 21.10
CA LEU A 450 -25.62 23.28 21.29
C LEU A 450 -25.69 24.06 19.96
N GLN A 451 -24.67 23.92 19.11
CA GLN A 451 -24.68 24.52 17.77
C GLN A 451 -25.81 23.96 16.91
N LEU A 452 -26.03 22.65 16.94
CA LEU A 452 -27.12 21.99 16.20
C LEU A 452 -28.49 22.46 16.69
N HIS A 453 -28.68 22.60 18.01
CA HIS A 453 -29.89 23.18 18.58
C HIS A 453 -30.13 24.61 18.08
N SER A 454 -29.10 25.44 18.07
CA SER A 454 -29.21 26.82 17.57
C SER A 454 -29.60 26.87 16.08
N LYS A 455 -29.02 26.00 15.24
CA LYS A 455 -29.37 25.87 13.81
C LYS A 455 -30.79 25.35 13.62
N LEU A 456 -31.24 24.42 14.46
CA LEU A 456 -32.60 23.89 14.44
C LEU A 456 -33.62 25.00 14.74
N VAL A 457 -33.39 25.81 15.79
CA VAL A 457 -34.25 26.95 16.13
C VAL A 457 -34.24 28.00 15.01
N GLN A 458 -33.07 28.29 14.44
CA GLN A 458 -32.98 29.18 13.27
C GLN A 458 -33.82 28.65 12.10
N CYS A 459 -33.71 27.36 11.76
CA CYS A 459 -34.51 26.74 10.71
C CYS A 459 -36.02 26.73 11.03
N GLN A 460 -36.40 26.55 12.29
CA GLN A 460 -37.79 26.69 12.76
C GLN A 460 -38.33 28.10 12.51
N LEU A 461 -37.55 29.14 12.82
CA LEU A 461 -37.96 30.51 12.53
C LEU A 461 -38.05 30.76 11.02
N THR A 462 -37.06 30.33 10.23
CA THR A 462 -37.10 30.54 8.77
C THR A 462 -38.25 29.78 8.11
N THR A 463 -38.58 28.58 8.58
CA THR A 463 -39.74 27.83 8.09
C THR A 463 -41.05 28.50 8.46
N GLN A 464 -41.20 28.97 9.69
CA GLN A 464 -42.39 29.71 10.12
C GLN A 464 -42.58 30.98 9.28
N ILE A 465 -41.52 31.75 9.06
CA ILE A 465 -41.54 32.94 8.20
C ILE A 465 -41.91 32.56 6.76
N ALA A 466 -41.35 31.47 6.23
CA ALA A 466 -41.66 31.00 4.87
C ALA A 466 -43.08 30.44 4.72
N GLN A 467 -43.63 29.80 5.75
CA GLN A 467 -44.99 29.24 5.78
C GLN A 467 -46.06 30.30 6.00
N GLN A 468 -45.75 31.39 6.70
CA GLN A 468 -46.60 32.58 6.82
C GLN A 468 -46.71 33.39 5.51
N GLY A 469 -46.52 32.74 4.36
CA GLY A 469 -46.44 33.33 3.03
C GLY A 469 -47.31 34.57 2.85
N HIS A 470 -46.65 35.71 2.64
CA HIS A 470 -47.18 36.97 2.11
C HIS A 470 -48.66 37.26 2.39
N GLY A 471 -49.02 37.38 3.67
CA GLY A 471 -50.27 38.01 4.10
C GLY A 471 -50.20 39.53 3.98
N GLY A 472 -50.29 40.07 2.76
CA GLY A 472 -50.54 41.49 2.53
C GLY A 472 -49.37 42.45 2.81
N ILE A 473 -49.42 43.62 2.17
CA ILE A 473 -48.38 44.65 2.08
C ILE A 473 -48.17 45.42 3.41
N ILE A 474 -48.67 44.92 4.54
CA ILE A 474 -48.60 45.63 5.82
C ILE A 474 -47.65 44.88 6.75
N ALA A 475 -46.39 45.29 6.75
CA ALA A 475 -45.51 45.03 7.87
C ALA A 475 -45.91 46.00 9.00
N GLU A 476 -46.40 45.48 10.12
CA GLU A 476 -46.67 46.27 11.32
C GLU A 476 -45.40 46.63 12.10
N ASP A 477 -44.23 46.08 11.71
CA ASP A 477 -42.97 46.22 12.43
C ASP A 477 -41.87 46.87 11.58
N ILE A 478 -41.20 47.88 12.13
CA ILE A 478 -40.28 48.77 11.41
C ILE A 478 -38.96 48.09 11.02
N ASN A 479 -38.68 46.93 11.61
CA ASN A 479 -37.46 46.14 11.39
C ASN A 479 -37.60 45.09 10.29
N MET A 480 -38.76 44.99 9.62
CA MET A 480 -39.01 44.02 8.57
C MET A 480 -38.92 44.66 7.18
N VAL A 481 -37.93 44.27 6.38
CA VAL A 481 -37.78 44.75 4.99
C VAL A 481 -38.31 43.67 4.02
N PRO A 482 -39.32 43.96 3.17
CA PRO A 482 -39.79 43.02 2.16
C PRO A 482 -38.70 42.76 1.11
N SER A 483 -38.41 41.49 0.82
CA SER A 483 -37.34 41.08 -0.10
C SER A 483 -37.73 41.14 -1.59
N VAL A 484 -39.01 41.34 -1.92
CA VAL A 484 -39.50 41.39 -3.32
C VAL A 484 -40.46 42.57 -3.50
N ILE A 485 -39.98 43.65 -4.13
CA ILE A 485 -40.85 44.71 -4.66
C ILE A 485 -41.26 44.29 -6.07
N THR A 486 -42.35 43.52 -6.19
CA THR A 486 -42.95 43.29 -7.51
C THR A 486 -43.74 44.56 -7.88
N ALA A 487 -43.32 45.25 -8.94
CA ALA A 487 -43.91 46.50 -9.42
C ALA A 487 -45.32 46.36 -10.03
N THR A 488 -46.13 45.41 -9.57
CA THR A 488 -47.47 45.13 -10.11
C THR A 488 -48.62 45.69 -9.27
N ASN A 489 -48.35 46.23 -8.07
CA ASN A 489 -49.38 46.85 -7.22
C ASN A 489 -48.96 48.23 -6.70
N VAL A 490 -48.29 49.02 -7.53
CA VAL A 490 -48.07 50.44 -7.24
C VAL A 490 -49.18 51.23 -7.94
N ILE A 491 -50.20 51.58 -7.15
CA ILE A 491 -51.29 52.54 -7.41
C ILE A 491 -52.60 51.94 -7.99
N ASN A 492 -53.60 51.81 -7.12
CA ASN A 492 -55.01 51.71 -7.52
C ASN A 492 -55.53 53.14 -7.86
N ILE A 493 -55.41 53.57 -9.13
CA ILE A 493 -55.82 54.91 -9.60
C ILE A 493 -57.35 54.99 -9.81
N SER A 494 -58.14 54.60 -8.82
CA SER A 494 -59.59 54.85 -8.87
C SER A 494 -59.96 56.30 -8.51
N LYS A 495 -58.99 57.14 -8.10
CA LYS A 495 -59.13 58.59 -7.97
C LYS A 495 -57.92 59.32 -8.58
N LYS A 496 -58.17 60.33 -9.42
CA LYS A 496 -57.14 61.15 -10.08
C LYS A 496 -56.30 61.89 -9.02
N PRO A 497 -54.96 61.72 -8.98
CA PRO A 497 -54.11 62.43 -8.02
C PRO A 497 -54.00 63.93 -8.37
N ARG A 498 -54.12 64.79 -7.35
CA ARG A 498 -53.86 66.25 -7.48
C ARG A 498 -52.36 66.48 -7.43
N ILE A 499 -51.80 67.00 -8.52
CA ILE A 499 -50.38 67.36 -8.65
C ILE A 499 -50.21 68.82 -8.19
N TYR A 500 -49.23 69.06 -7.32
CA TYR A 500 -48.77 70.41 -6.96
C TYR A 500 -47.30 70.57 -7.37
N PRO A 501 -46.91 71.70 -7.99
CA PRO A 501 -45.51 71.94 -8.31
C PRO A 501 -44.75 72.31 -7.02
N ILE A 502 -43.66 71.59 -6.77
CA ILE A 502 -42.64 71.95 -5.78
C ILE A 502 -41.40 72.36 -6.57
N LEU A 503 -40.88 73.56 -6.29
CA LEU A 503 -39.68 74.08 -6.92
C LEU A 503 -38.47 73.23 -6.50
N SER A 504 -37.89 72.49 -7.45
CA SER A 504 -36.60 71.83 -7.25
C SER A 504 -35.48 72.87 -7.17
N LYS A 505 -34.47 72.59 -6.34
CA LYS A 505 -33.29 73.46 -6.13
C LYS A 505 -32.65 73.88 -7.47
N PRO A 506 -32.09 75.09 -7.59
CA PRO A 506 -31.52 75.57 -8.84
C PRO A 506 -30.40 74.64 -9.33
N VAL A 507 -30.42 74.35 -10.63
CA VAL A 507 -29.42 73.53 -11.30
C VAL A 507 -28.09 74.29 -11.31
N LEU A 508 -27.09 73.75 -10.63
CA LEU A 508 -25.73 74.30 -10.62
C LEU A 508 -24.90 73.48 -11.61
N PHE A 509 -24.42 74.12 -12.67
CA PHE A 509 -23.50 73.51 -13.62
C PHE A 509 -22.07 73.74 -13.15
N ASP A 510 -21.28 72.67 -13.07
CA ASP A 510 -19.84 72.79 -12.82
C ASP A 510 -19.12 73.17 -14.12
N VAL A 511 -19.15 74.47 -14.42
CA VAL A 511 -18.56 75.03 -15.65
C VAL A 511 -17.04 74.89 -15.64
N ALA A 512 -16.40 74.67 -14.48
CA ALA A 512 -14.94 74.54 -14.38
C ALA A 512 -14.42 73.29 -15.10
N PHE A 513 -15.23 72.22 -15.20
CA PHE A 513 -14.85 70.99 -15.90
C PHE A 513 -14.57 71.23 -17.40
N ASN A 514 -15.27 72.18 -18.03
CA ASN A 514 -15.06 72.52 -19.44
C ASN A 514 -13.69 73.18 -19.71
N TYR A 515 -12.99 73.63 -18.67
CA TYR A 515 -11.69 74.29 -18.80
C TYR A 515 -10.51 73.37 -18.43
N ILE A 516 -10.78 72.11 -18.07
CA ILE A 516 -9.74 71.11 -17.86
C ILE A 516 -9.29 70.59 -19.23
N ASN A 517 -8.28 71.24 -19.82
CA ASN A 517 -7.59 70.73 -21.00
C ASN A 517 -6.37 69.92 -20.57
N MET A 518 -6.33 68.64 -20.94
CA MET A 518 -5.13 67.82 -20.77
C MET A 518 -4.03 68.34 -21.72
N ALA A 519 -2.87 68.66 -21.15
CA ALA A 519 -1.76 69.24 -21.90
C ALA A 519 -1.27 68.28 -23.00
N GLY A 520 -1.56 68.62 -24.25
CA GLY A 520 -1.04 67.92 -25.42
C GLY A 520 -2.12 67.28 -26.29
N ASN A 521 -2.98 68.10 -26.91
CA ASN A 521 -3.15 68.12 -28.38
C ASN A 521 -4.23 69.14 -28.76
N ALA A 522 -3.79 70.16 -29.47
CA ALA A 522 -4.63 71.20 -30.04
C ALA A 522 -5.56 70.60 -31.10
N THR A 523 -6.85 70.95 -31.06
CA THR A 523 -7.48 71.81 -32.07
C THR A 523 -8.93 72.07 -31.70
N SER A 524 -9.23 73.35 -31.53
CA SER A 524 -10.56 73.94 -31.49
C SER A 524 -11.29 73.76 -32.83
N THR A 525 -12.56 73.36 -32.82
CA THR A 525 -13.64 74.16 -33.44
C THR A 525 -15.03 73.63 -33.07
N GLN A 526 -15.95 74.58 -33.04
CA GLN A 526 -17.29 74.63 -32.47
C GLN A 526 -18.38 73.81 -33.19
N PRO A 527 -19.58 73.68 -32.57
CA PRO A 527 -20.62 72.74 -32.99
C PRO A 527 -21.59 73.34 -34.03
N THR A 528 -22.15 72.48 -34.89
CA THR A 528 -23.28 72.82 -35.76
C THR A 528 -24.43 71.85 -35.45
N ALA A 529 -25.55 72.41 -35.02
CA ALA A 529 -26.84 71.73 -34.91
C ALA A 529 -27.58 71.83 -36.25
N GLU A 530 -28.39 70.80 -36.56
CA GLU A 530 -29.64 70.77 -37.36
C GLU A 530 -29.79 69.32 -37.86
N LEU A 531 -30.79 68.52 -37.48
CA LEU A 531 -32.25 68.55 -37.60
C LEU A 531 -32.64 67.20 -38.24
N ALA A 532 -33.81 66.71 -37.86
CA ALA A 532 -34.29 65.35 -38.05
C ALA A 532 -34.52 64.93 -39.51
N GLU A 533 -34.43 63.62 -39.77
CA GLU A 533 -35.36 62.93 -40.68
C GLU A 533 -35.42 61.41 -40.38
N GLU A 534 -36.65 60.90 -40.27
CA GLU A 534 -37.02 59.50 -40.10
C GLU A 534 -36.90 58.73 -41.42
N THR A 535 -36.56 57.44 -41.38
CA THR A 535 -37.16 56.41 -42.26
C THR A 535 -36.88 54.99 -41.72
N PRO A 536 -37.77 54.01 -41.95
CA PRO A 536 -37.84 52.75 -41.19
C PRO A 536 -37.32 51.52 -41.95
N GLU A 537 -37.16 50.43 -41.18
CA GLU A 537 -37.10 48.98 -41.46
C GLU A 537 -37.16 48.47 -42.92
N GLU A 538 -36.31 47.50 -43.26
CA GLU A 538 -36.79 46.11 -43.50
C GLU A 538 -35.64 45.10 -43.76
N GLU A 539 -35.75 43.97 -43.07
CA GLU A 539 -34.87 42.80 -43.13
C GLU A 539 -35.17 41.87 -44.33
N LYS A 540 -34.13 41.18 -44.79
CA LYS A 540 -34.17 40.23 -45.91
C LYS A 540 -34.69 38.84 -45.49
N LYS A 541 -35.84 38.50 -46.06
CA LYS A 541 -36.30 37.21 -46.62
C LYS A 541 -35.44 35.93 -46.44
N LYS A 542 -36.16 34.92 -45.91
CA LYS A 542 -36.51 33.60 -46.49
C LYS A 542 -35.66 32.35 -46.19
N GLY A 543 -36.38 31.37 -45.66
CA GLY A 543 -36.27 29.94 -45.99
C GLY A 543 -36.56 29.07 -44.75
N LEU A 544 -37.27 27.94 -44.79
CA LEU A 544 -37.93 27.17 -45.83
C LEU A 544 -38.55 25.96 -45.09
N PHE A 545 -39.86 25.67 -45.26
CA PHE A 545 -40.60 24.43 -44.89
C PHE A 545 -40.29 23.75 -43.53
N GLY A 546 -41.21 23.66 -42.57
CA GLY A 546 -42.56 23.13 -42.69
C GLY A 546 -42.66 21.86 -41.85
N PHE A 547 -43.73 21.70 -41.06
CA PHE A 547 -44.45 20.45 -40.75
C PHE A 547 -45.40 20.69 -39.56
N PHE A 548 -46.69 20.77 -39.89
CA PHE A 548 -47.82 20.52 -38.99
C PHE A 548 -47.64 19.14 -38.30
N GLY A 549 -48.17 18.85 -37.12
CA GLY A 549 -49.25 19.52 -36.41
C GLY A 549 -49.51 18.90 -35.04
N ARG A 550 -50.62 19.34 -34.46
CA ARG A 550 -51.15 18.96 -33.15
C ARG A 550 -52.34 18.02 -33.38
N ARG A 551 -52.43 16.99 -32.53
CA ARG A 551 -53.56 16.06 -32.31
C ARG A 551 -53.79 14.97 -33.33
#